data_AF-A0A966PCA0-F1
#
_entry.id   AF-A0A966PCA0-F1
#
_cell.length_a   1.000
_cell.length_b   1.000
_cell.length_c   1.000
_cell.angle_alpha   90.00
_cell.angle_beta   90.00
_cell.angle_gamma   90.00
#
_symmetry.space_group_name_H-M   'P 1'
#
loop_
_entity.id
_entity.type
_entity.pdbx_description
1 polymer ?
#
loop_
_entity_poly.entity_id
_entity_poly.type
_entity_poly.pdbx_seq_one_letter_code
_entity_poly.pdbx_strand_id
1 'polypeptide(L)'
;TTPGQPLAMRVNTVVSQRQISLVNGSQLTVGVTGTYNIAFSAQMLHTANSASTAEIWLRVNGNDVPASNTVFTFDRKDDKYVAAWNFMIDLNANDFVQLMWFSTDSTVQIVYAGQGSNPVRPSVPSLILTINQVG
;
A
#
# COMPACT_ATOMS: atom_id res chain seq x y z
N THR A 1 6.56 -5.40 -12.64
CA THR A 1 6.87 -4.00 -12.29
C THR A 1 8.11 -3.62 -13.07
N THR A 2 8.16 -2.43 -13.68
CA THR A 2 9.41 -1.96 -14.29
C THR A 2 10.36 -1.58 -13.15
N PRO A 3 11.56 -2.17 -13.05
CA PRO A 3 12.50 -1.83 -11.98
C PRO A 3 12.90 -0.35 -12.08
N GLY A 4 13.10 0.31 -10.94
CA GLY A 4 13.72 1.65 -10.90
C GLY A 4 12.76 2.85 -11.04
N GLN A 5 11.44 2.69 -10.86
CA GLN A 5 10.51 3.82 -10.71
C GLN A 5 9.51 3.58 -9.56
N PRO A 6 9.15 4.62 -8.80
CA PRO A 6 8.04 4.56 -7.84
C PRO A 6 6.72 4.13 -8.49
N LEU A 7 5.97 3.25 -7.81
CA LEU A 7 4.68 2.78 -8.27
C LEU A 7 3.59 3.02 -7.22
N ALA A 8 2.40 3.41 -7.66
CA ALA A 8 1.25 3.45 -6.78
C ALA A 8 0.76 2.01 -6.53
N MET A 9 0.53 1.66 -5.27
CA MET A 9 -0.12 0.40 -4.94
C MET A 9 -1.55 0.42 -5.46
N ARG A 10 -1.99 -0.70 -6.04
CA ARG A 10 -3.32 -0.81 -6.66
C ARG A 10 -4.29 -1.59 -5.79
N VAL A 11 -5.51 -1.12 -5.76
CA VAL A 11 -6.68 -1.75 -5.15
C VAL A 11 -7.64 -2.14 -6.27
N ASN A 12 -8.09 -3.38 -6.28
CA ASN A 12 -9.01 -3.93 -7.28
C ASN A 12 -10.42 -4.17 -6.75
N THR A 13 -10.60 -4.23 -5.42
CA THR A 13 -11.86 -4.54 -4.77
C THR A 13 -12.16 -3.50 -3.70
N VAL A 14 -13.37 -2.93 -3.76
CA VAL A 14 -13.89 -2.02 -2.73
C VAL A 14 -14.85 -2.81 -1.84
N VAL A 15 -14.52 -2.92 -0.55
CA VAL A 15 -15.36 -3.63 0.44
C VAL A 15 -16.45 -2.71 0.99
N SER A 16 -16.11 -1.45 1.26
CA SER A 16 -17.04 -0.42 1.73
C SER A 16 -16.53 0.95 1.26
N GLN A 17 -17.45 1.86 0.97
CA GLN A 17 -17.14 3.23 0.59
C GLN A 17 -18.22 4.18 1.10
N ARG A 18 -17.80 5.33 1.64
CA ARG A 18 -18.72 6.40 2.05
C ARG A 18 -18.01 7.74 1.95
N GLN A 19 -18.47 8.60 1.03
CA GLN A 19 -17.84 9.91 0.76
C GLN A 19 -16.36 9.82 0.38
N ILE A 20 -15.89 8.65 -0.05
CA ILE A 20 -14.55 8.38 -0.55
C ILE A 20 -14.70 7.49 -1.77
N SER A 21 -13.99 7.81 -2.84
CA SER A 21 -14.07 7.07 -4.10
C SER A 21 -12.69 6.56 -4.52
N LEU A 22 -12.66 5.40 -5.16
CA LEU A 22 -11.44 4.83 -5.75
C LEU A 22 -11.43 5.13 -7.25
N VAL A 23 -10.45 5.93 -7.69
CA VAL A 23 -10.25 6.30 -9.09
C VAL A 23 -8.96 5.64 -9.61
N ASN A 24 -9.01 5.13 -10.84
CA ASN A 24 -7.87 4.47 -11.53
C ASN A 24 -7.24 3.29 -10.78
N GLY A 25 -7.92 2.77 -9.75
CA GLY A 25 -7.47 1.67 -8.91
C GLY A 25 -6.34 2.02 -7.93
N SER A 26 -6.01 3.30 -7.71
CA SER A 26 -5.00 3.70 -6.71
C SER A 26 -5.20 5.07 -6.08
N GLN A 27 -6.10 5.89 -6.65
CA GLN A 27 -6.39 7.24 -6.14
C GLN A 27 -7.61 7.15 -5.24
N LEU A 28 -7.43 7.33 -3.94
CA LEU A 28 -8.52 7.42 -2.97
C LEU A 28 -8.90 8.90 -2.81
N THR A 29 -9.96 9.32 -3.48
CA THR A 29 -10.44 10.71 -3.45
C THR A 29 -11.44 10.92 -2.34
N VAL A 30 -11.19 11.88 -1.46
CA VAL A 30 -12.10 12.24 -0.36
C VAL A 30 -13.15 13.26 -0.83
N GLY A 31 -14.38 13.12 -0.37
CA GLY A 31 -15.50 14.01 -0.72
C GLY A 31 -15.72 15.18 0.24
N VAL A 32 -15.09 15.13 1.43
CA VAL A 32 -15.30 16.10 2.51
C VAL A 32 -13.96 16.54 3.07
N THR A 33 -13.82 17.83 3.38
CA THR A 33 -12.63 18.34 4.07
C THR A 33 -12.58 17.83 5.52
N GLY A 34 -11.42 17.37 5.97
CA GLY A 34 -11.23 16.90 7.34
C GLY A 34 -9.88 16.21 7.55
N THR A 35 -9.69 15.66 8.74
CA THR A 35 -8.51 14.86 9.08
C THR A 35 -8.80 13.39 8.80
N TYR A 36 -7.89 12.71 8.11
CA TYR A 36 -8.04 11.33 7.69
C TYR A 36 -6.95 10.44 8.28
N ASN A 37 -7.37 9.28 8.77
CA ASN A 37 -6.50 8.16 9.09
C ASN A 37 -6.48 7.17 7.92
N ILE A 38 -5.31 6.98 7.32
CA ILE A 38 -5.07 6.05 6.22
C ILE A 38 -4.26 4.89 6.77
N ALA A 39 -4.90 3.74 6.97
CA ALA A 39 -4.27 2.54 7.51
C ALA A 39 -4.18 1.45 6.44
N PHE A 40 -3.10 0.69 6.42
CA PHE A 40 -2.93 -0.38 5.44
C PHE A 40 -2.18 -1.58 6.01
N SER A 41 -2.28 -2.70 5.31
CA SER A 41 -1.37 -3.83 5.44
C SER A 41 -1.03 -4.40 4.07
N ALA A 42 0.25 -4.51 3.74
CA ALA A 42 0.72 -5.08 2.49
C ALA A 42 1.57 -6.33 2.74
N GLN A 43 1.25 -7.42 2.02
CA GLN A 43 2.01 -8.66 2.07
C GLN A 43 3.15 -8.62 1.05
N MET A 44 4.39 -8.50 1.52
CA MET A 44 5.56 -8.42 0.66
C MET A 44 6.43 -9.67 0.74
N LEU A 45 7.06 -10.00 -0.38
CA LEU A 45 7.91 -11.18 -0.56
C LEU A 45 9.14 -10.78 -1.39
N HIS A 46 10.29 -11.25 -0.95
CA HIS A 46 11.52 -11.20 -1.73
C HIS A 46 11.88 -12.60 -2.23
N THR A 47 12.13 -12.75 -3.53
CA THR A 47 12.31 -14.07 -4.17
C THR A 47 13.74 -14.38 -4.61
N ALA A 48 14.66 -13.40 -4.57
CA ALA A 48 16.07 -13.61 -4.86
C ALA A 48 16.88 -13.97 -3.62
N ASN A 49 18.02 -14.62 -3.83
CA ASN A 49 18.96 -14.99 -2.76
C ASN A 49 19.99 -13.88 -2.52
N SER A 50 19.51 -12.68 -2.25
CA SER A 50 20.30 -11.47 -2.01
C SER A 50 19.62 -10.60 -0.94
N ALA A 51 20.34 -9.64 -0.39
CA ALA A 51 19.70 -8.59 0.39
C ALA A 51 19.03 -7.59 -0.55
N SER A 52 17.88 -7.05 -0.15
CA SER A 52 17.13 -6.07 -0.93
C SER A 52 16.34 -5.12 -0.03
N THR A 53 15.93 -3.97 -0.54
CA THR A 53 15.15 -2.99 0.22
C THR A 53 13.85 -2.65 -0.49
N ALA A 54 12.86 -2.27 0.31
CA ALA A 54 11.65 -1.65 -0.18
C ALA A 54 11.30 -0.41 0.65
N GLU A 55 10.61 0.51 0.00
CA GLU A 55 10.21 1.80 0.54
C GLU A 55 8.72 1.99 0.32
N ILE A 56 8.02 2.56 1.31
CA ILE A 56 6.59 2.86 1.24
C ILE A 56 6.34 4.24 1.85
N TRP A 57 5.57 5.07 1.13
CA TRP A 57 5.25 6.44 1.57
C TRP A 57 3.88 6.91 1.07
N LEU A 58 3.45 8.07 1.57
CA LEU A 58 2.16 8.67 1.20
C LEU A 58 2.35 9.75 0.12
N ARG A 59 1.44 9.80 -0.85
CA ARG A 59 1.35 10.84 -1.88
C ARG A 59 -0.04 11.46 -1.89
N VAL A 60 -0.11 12.77 -1.99
CA VAL A 60 -1.37 13.55 -2.10
C VAL A 60 -1.34 14.38 -3.37
N ASN A 61 -2.38 14.26 -4.20
CA ASN A 61 -2.53 15.04 -5.42
C ASN A 61 -1.30 15.01 -6.36
N GLY A 62 -0.60 13.87 -6.40
CA GLY A 62 0.63 13.70 -7.19
C GLY A 62 1.92 14.12 -6.49
N ASN A 63 1.87 14.75 -5.32
CA ASN A 63 3.03 15.20 -4.55
C ASN A 63 3.32 14.28 -3.36
N ASP A 64 4.58 13.90 -3.19
CA ASP A 64 5.01 13.05 -2.08
C ASP A 64 4.95 13.83 -0.75
N VAL A 65 4.34 13.22 0.27
CA VAL A 65 4.20 13.82 1.59
C VAL A 65 5.56 13.76 2.30
N PRO A 66 6.13 14.90 2.75
CA PRO A 66 7.39 14.92 3.47
C PRO A 66 7.35 14.01 4.72
N ALA A 67 8.48 13.38 5.04
CA ALA A 67 8.66 12.52 6.22
C ALA A 67 7.63 11.37 6.36
N SER A 68 7.03 10.91 5.25
CA SER A 68 6.10 9.77 5.25
C SER A 68 6.74 8.43 4.82
N ASN A 69 8.01 8.46 4.41
CA ASN A 69 8.68 7.28 3.89
C ASN A 69 9.19 6.35 4.99
N THR A 70 9.01 5.04 4.79
CA THR A 70 9.58 3.98 5.62
C THR A 70 10.34 3.00 4.74
N VAL A 71 11.60 2.77 5.10
CA VAL A 71 12.49 1.81 4.42
C VAL A 71 12.61 0.55 5.27
N PHE A 72 12.55 -0.62 4.64
CA PHE A 72 12.79 -1.91 5.28
C PHE A 72 13.54 -2.86 4.34
N THR A 73 14.20 -3.85 4.95
CA THR A 73 15.15 -4.73 4.28
C THR A 73 14.65 -6.18 4.31
N PHE A 74 14.90 -6.89 3.23
CA PHE A 74 14.81 -8.35 3.10
C PHE A 74 16.23 -8.89 3.08
N ASP A 75 16.53 -9.90 3.89
CA ASP A 75 17.91 -10.37 4.08
C ASP A 75 18.24 -11.52 3.12
N ARG A 76 17.25 -12.31 2.72
CA ARG A 76 17.44 -13.51 1.89
C ARG A 76 16.21 -13.86 1.05
N LYS A 77 16.34 -14.98 0.34
CA LYS A 77 15.25 -15.58 -0.44
C LYS A 77 14.09 -16.03 0.46
N ASP A 78 12.89 -15.80 -0.05
CA ASP A 78 11.60 -16.16 0.54
C ASP A 78 11.26 -15.43 1.85
N ASP A 79 12.05 -14.40 2.19
CA ASP A 79 11.75 -13.48 3.27
C ASP A 79 10.44 -12.75 2.98
N LYS A 80 9.61 -12.68 4.01
CA LYS A 80 8.29 -12.04 3.97
C LYS A 80 8.26 -10.92 4.97
N TYR A 81 7.68 -9.81 4.56
CA TYR A 81 7.43 -8.67 5.41
C TYR A 81 5.96 -8.29 5.34
N VAL A 82 5.38 -7.93 6.49
CA VAL A 82 4.05 -7.33 6.56
C VAL A 82 4.24 -5.86 6.87
N ALA A 83 4.10 -5.01 5.85
CA ALA A 83 4.12 -3.57 6.03
C ALA A 83 2.74 -3.14 6.54
N ALA A 84 2.62 -2.78 7.81
CA ALA A 84 1.37 -2.37 8.42
C ALA A 84 1.56 -1.20 9.40
N TRP A 85 1.07 -0.03 9.02
CA TRP A 85 1.02 1.18 9.83
C TRP A 85 -0.05 2.12 9.28
N ASN A 86 -0.10 3.35 9.80
CA ASN A 86 -1.05 4.36 9.38
C ASN A 86 -0.42 5.74 9.15
N PHE A 87 -1.13 6.56 8.37
CA PHE A 87 -0.83 7.97 8.16
C PHE A 87 -2.00 8.82 8.62
N MET A 88 -1.70 9.90 9.33
CA MET A 88 -2.67 10.94 9.69
C MET A 88 -2.41 12.16 8.82
N ILE A 89 -3.43 12.67 8.13
CA ILE A 89 -3.28 13.79 7.21
C ILE A 89 -4.57 14.60 7.07
N ASP A 90 -4.43 15.91 6.98
CA ASP A 90 -5.55 16.80 6.64
C ASP A 90 -5.73 16.86 5.12
N LEU A 91 -6.96 16.66 4.67
CA LEU A 91 -7.32 16.66 3.25
C LEU A 91 -8.50 17.60 3.02
N ASN A 92 -8.48 18.29 1.89
CA ASN A 92 -9.63 19.04 1.40
C ASN A 92 -10.54 18.13 0.56
N ALA A 93 -11.81 18.51 0.47
CA ALA A 93 -12.72 17.86 -0.47
C ALA A 93 -12.12 17.86 -1.90
N ASN A 94 -12.19 16.69 -2.53
CA ASN A 94 -11.60 16.32 -3.83
C ASN A 94 -10.09 16.06 -3.86
N ASP A 95 -9.39 16.19 -2.74
CA ASP A 95 -8.01 15.68 -2.66
C ASP A 95 -8.01 14.16 -2.81
N PHE A 96 -6.98 13.63 -3.47
CA PHE A 96 -6.76 12.20 -3.56
C PHE A 96 -5.43 11.78 -2.96
N VAL A 97 -5.45 10.62 -2.31
CA VAL A 97 -4.26 10.00 -1.74
C VAL A 97 -3.87 8.74 -2.50
N GLN A 98 -2.57 8.47 -2.53
CA GLN A 98 -1.99 7.24 -3.07
C GLN A 98 -0.97 6.69 -2.09
N LEU A 99 -0.99 5.38 -1.87
CA LEU A 99 0.09 4.68 -1.21
C LEU A 99 1.14 4.30 -2.26
N MET A 100 2.35 4.82 -2.11
CA MET A 100 3.43 4.62 -3.06
C MET A 100 4.40 3.58 -2.52
N TRP A 101 5.04 2.84 -3.42
CA TRP A 101 6.14 1.94 -3.05
C TRP A 101 7.23 1.91 -4.10
N PHE A 102 8.41 1.49 -3.66
CA PHE A 102 9.59 1.37 -4.50
C PHE A 102 10.50 0.24 -4.02
N SER A 103 11.16 -0.41 -4.97
CA SER A 103 12.35 -1.21 -4.75
C SER A 103 13.22 -1.12 -6.00
N THR A 104 14.54 -1.11 -5.82
CA THR A 104 15.49 -1.26 -6.93
C THR A 104 15.51 -2.68 -7.49
N ASP A 105 14.99 -3.64 -6.74
CA ASP A 105 15.00 -5.05 -7.06
C ASP A 105 13.64 -5.54 -7.59
N SER A 106 13.65 -6.05 -8.81
CA SER A 106 12.48 -6.61 -9.48
C SER A 106 11.87 -7.84 -8.78
N THR A 107 12.64 -8.48 -7.90
CA THR A 107 12.27 -9.72 -7.21
C THR A 107 11.58 -9.46 -5.87
N VAL A 108 11.46 -8.20 -5.45
CA VAL A 108 10.58 -7.74 -4.37
C VAL A 108 9.17 -7.51 -4.93
N GLN A 109 8.19 -8.15 -4.30
CA GLN A 109 6.82 -8.22 -4.80
C GLN A 109 5.80 -7.99 -3.69
N ILE A 110 4.66 -7.38 -4.03
CA ILE A 110 3.45 -7.38 -3.20
C ILE A 110 2.59 -8.54 -3.67
N VAL A 111 2.37 -9.56 -2.83
CA VAL A 111 1.92 -10.89 -3.27
C VAL A 111 0.53 -11.24 -2.74
N TYR A 112 -0.27 -11.86 -3.62
CA TYR A 112 -1.51 -12.54 -3.26
C TYR A 112 -1.23 -14.04 -3.09
N ALA A 113 -1.84 -14.67 -2.09
CA ALA A 113 -1.90 -16.12 -1.99
C ALA A 113 -3.35 -16.59 -1.97
N GLY A 114 -3.68 -17.58 -2.79
CA GLY A 114 -5.01 -18.18 -2.84
C GLY A 114 -5.40 -18.88 -1.54
N GLN A 115 -6.66 -19.32 -1.48
CA GLN A 115 -7.16 -20.13 -0.36
C GLN A 115 -6.28 -21.38 -0.19
N GLY A 116 -5.86 -21.67 1.04
CA GLY A 116 -5.20 -22.93 1.34
C GLY A 116 -6.20 -24.06 1.44
N SER A 117 -5.83 -25.27 1.01
CA SER A 117 -6.73 -26.44 0.98
C SER A 117 -6.49 -27.44 2.11
N ASN A 118 -5.29 -27.49 2.69
CA ASN A 118 -4.92 -28.43 3.76
C ASN A 118 -3.99 -27.78 4.79
N PRO A 119 -4.47 -27.28 5.95
CA PRO A 119 -5.88 -27.08 6.30
C PRO A 119 -6.52 -25.96 5.46
N VAL A 120 -7.86 -25.98 5.37
CA VAL A 120 -8.62 -24.90 4.73
C VAL A 120 -8.41 -23.59 5.48
N ARG A 121 -7.94 -22.56 4.77
CA ARG A 121 -7.68 -21.23 5.33
C ARG A 121 -7.93 -20.14 4.28
N PRO A 122 -8.39 -18.93 4.68
CA PRO A 122 -8.65 -17.85 3.74
C PRO A 122 -7.43 -17.47 2.87
N SER A 123 -7.69 -16.82 1.75
CA SER A 123 -6.63 -16.23 0.91
C SER A 123 -5.91 -15.09 1.64
N VAL A 124 -4.63 -14.89 1.31
CA VAL A 124 -3.84 -13.73 1.76
C VAL A 124 -3.95 -12.62 0.72
N PRO A 125 -4.56 -11.46 1.04
CA PRO A 125 -4.62 -10.34 0.11
C PRO A 125 -3.24 -9.69 -0.07
N SER A 126 -3.00 -9.14 -1.27
CA SER A 126 -1.80 -8.34 -1.55
C SER A 126 -1.75 -7.07 -0.72
N LEU A 127 -2.88 -6.36 -0.65
CA LEU A 127 -3.04 -5.09 0.04
C LEU A 127 -4.43 -5.04 0.66
N ILE A 128 -4.50 -4.64 1.93
CA ILE A 128 -5.70 -4.11 2.56
C ILE A 128 -5.43 -2.63 2.84
N LEU A 129 -6.37 -1.77 2.47
CA LEU A 129 -6.25 -0.33 2.63
C LEU A 129 -7.58 0.23 3.14
N THR A 130 -7.50 1.06 4.18
CA THR A 130 -8.63 1.67 4.85
C THR A 130 -8.35 3.16 4.99
N ILE A 131 -9.34 3.99 4.69
CA ILE A 131 -9.30 5.43 4.89
C ILE A 131 -10.55 5.86 5.64
N ASN A 132 -10.36 6.50 6.78
CA ASN A 132 -11.44 6.94 7.66
C ASN A 132 -11.23 8.42 8.01
N GLN A 133 -12.29 9.22 7.92
CA GLN A 133 -12.31 10.56 8.52
C GLN A 133 -12.37 10.43 10.04
N VAL A 134 -11.53 11.18 10.75
CA VAL A 134 -11.40 11.16 12.21
C VAL A 134 -11.49 12.55 12.86
N GLY A 135 -11.57 13.60 12.04
CA GLY A 135 -11.69 15.01 12.47
C GLY A 135 -12.30 15.88 11.38
#